data_AF-A0A439ZFD5-F1
#
_entry.id   AF-A0A439ZFD5-F1
#
_cell.length_a   1.000
_cell.length_b   1.000
_cell.length_c   1.000
_cell.angle_alpha   90.00
_cell.angle_beta   90.00
_cell.angle_gamma   90.00
#
_symmetry.space_group_name_H-M   'P 1'
#
loop_
_entity.id
_entity.type
_entity.pdbx_description
1 polymer ?
#
loop_
_entity_poly.entity_id
_entity_poly.type
_entity_poly.pdbx_seq_one_letter_code
_entity_poly.pdbx_strand_id
1 'polypeptide(L)'
;MNTANHAAFADLSRPLLSSLPLEQRERLAGAWRMASQDIAEDIRFIRQYLKVIAEKEERLSTGTLVHSRAYVEACAGWLPRTVARYLRNLRAITECELAMTAAGISFAKSSDAW
;
A
#
# COMPACT_ATOMS: atom_id res chain seq x y z
N MET A 1 -35.79 -28.66 -5.16
CA MET A 1 -35.27 -27.36 -5.62
C MET A 1 -34.16 -26.91 -4.69
N ASN A 2 -32.89 -27.02 -5.12
CA ASN A 2 -31.78 -26.28 -4.50
C ASN A 2 -30.69 -26.00 -5.55
N THR A 3 -31.13 -25.53 -6.71
CA THR A 3 -30.30 -25.25 -7.90
C THR A 3 -29.39 -24.04 -7.73
N ALA A 4 -29.70 -23.15 -6.79
CA ALA A 4 -28.91 -21.96 -6.50
C ALA A 4 -27.53 -22.28 -5.92
N ASN A 5 -27.43 -23.28 -5.02
CA ASN A 5 -26.16 -23.69 -4.44
C ASN A 5 -25.25 -24.35 -5.46
N HIS A 6 -25.79 -25.21 -6.34
CA HIS A 6 -25.00 -25.82 -7.41
C HIS A 6 -24.43 -24.79 -8.41
N ALA A 7 -25.16 -23.71 -8.69
CA ALA A 7 -24.66 -22.64 -9.56
C ALA A 7 -23.49 -21.87 -8.90
N ALA A 8 -23.58 -21.59 -7.60
CA ALA A 8 -22.50 -20.92 -6.85
C ALA A 8 -21.21 -21.76 -6.77
N PHE A 9 -21.32 -23.08 -6.58
CA PHE A 9 -20.16 -23.98 -6.60
C PHE A 9 -19.63 -24.27 -8.01
N ALA A 10 -20.49 -24.24 -9.04
CA ALA A 10 -20.06 -24.33 -10.44
C ALA A 10 -19.27 -23.08 -10.88
N ASP A 11 -19.56 -21.91 -10.32
CA ASP A 11 -18.80 -20.68 -10.61
C ASP A 11 -17.37 -20.73 -10.05
N LEU A 12 -17.15 -21.46 -8.96
CA LEU A 12 -15.81 -21.76 -8.43
C LEU A 12 -15.01 -22.77 -9.27
N SER A 13 -15.70 -23.53 -10.13
CA SER A 13 -15.09 -24.51 -11.03
C SER A 13 -14.66 -23.92 -12.38
N ARG A 14 -15.06 -22.67 -12.69
CA ARG A 14 -14.39 -21.92 -13.74
C ARG A 14 -12.97 -21.67 -13.25
N PRO A 15 -11.95 -22.23 -13.91
CA PRO A 15 -10.61 -21.77 -13.62
C PRO A 15 -10.65 -20.27 -13.93
N LEU A 16 -10.17 -19.44 -12.99
CA LEU A 16 -9.75 -18.09 -13.31
C LEU A 16 -8.62 -18.27 -14.33
N LEU A 17 -9.00 -18.48 -15.59
CA LEU A 17 -8.15 -18.76 -16.74
C LEU A 17 -7.48 -17.45 -17.14
N SER A 18 -6.74 -16.89 -16.19
CA SER A 18 -5.68 -15.97 -16.53
C SER A 18 -4.77 -16.68 -17.51
N SER A 19 -4.48 -16.01 -18.63
CA SER A 19 -3.56 -16.51 -19.65
C SER A 19 -2.12 -16.64 -19.14
N LEU A 20 -1.81 -16.06 -17.97
CA LEU A 20 -0.50 -16.17 -17.34
C LEU A 20 -0.29 -17.51 -16.60
N PRO A 21 0.92 -18.11 -16.70
CA PRO A 21 1.33 -19.25 -15.89
C PRO A 21 1.19 -18.98 -14.38
N LEU A 22 0.90 -20.03 -13.58
CA LEU A 22 0.68 -19.91 -12.13
C LEU A 22 1.80 -19.13 -11.42
N GLU A 23 3.05 -19.49 -11.67
CA GLU A 23 4.21 -18.83 -11.05
C GLU A 23 4.25 -17.32 -11.33
N GLN A 24 3.87 -16.91 -12.54
CA GLN A 24 3.85 -15.50 -12.92
C GLN A 24 2.68 -14.75 -12.26
N ARG A 25 1.52 -15.42 -12.09
CA ARG A 25 0.40 -14.88 -11.31
C ARG A 25 0.78 -14.68 -9.84
N GLU A 26 1.46 -15.65 -9.25
CA GLU A 26 1.92 -15.60 -7.85
C GLU A 26 2.97 -14.51 -7.65
N ARG A 27 3.93 -14.37 -8.56
CA ARG A 27 4.92 -13.29 -8.53
C ARG A 27 4.25 -11.91 -8.62
N LEU A 28 3.29 -11.74 -9.52
CA LEU A 28 2.57 -10.49 -9.70
C LEU A 28 1.72 -10.13 -8.46
N ALA A 29 0.96 -11.09 -7.95
CA ALA A 29 0.16 -10.91 -6.74
C ALA A 29 1.05 -10.67 -5.50
N GLY A 30 2.22 -11.32 -5.43
CA GLY A 30 3.21 -11.11 -4.37
C GLY A 30 3.79 -9.70 -4.41
N ALA A 31 4.21 -9.22 -5.58
CA ALA A 31 4.69 -7.86 -5.77
C ALA A 31 3.64 -6.81 -5.37
N TRP A 32 2.39 -6.99 -5.81
CA TRP A 32 1.28 -6.11 -5.42
C TRP A 32 1.07 -6.10 -3.89
N ARG A 33 1.07 -7.27 -3.24
CA ARG A 33 0.90 -7.36 -1.77
C ARG A 33 2.01 -6.65 -1.01
N MET A 34 3.28 -6.89 -1.38
CA MET A 34 4.42 -6.23 -0.70
C MET A 34 4.36 -4.72 -0.88
N ALA A 35 4.16 -4.22 -2.11
CA ALA A 35 4.08 -2.78 -2.36
C ALA A 35 2.90 -2.14 -1.62
N SER A 36 1.76 -2.84 -1.51
CA SER A 36 0.58 -2.38 -0.77
C SER A 36 0.79 -2.36 0.75
N GLN A 37 1.62 -3.23 1.30
CA GLN A 37 2.00 -3.17 2.72
C GLN A 37 2.98 -2.02 2.98
N ASP A 38 3.98 -1.86 2.11
CA ASP A 38 5.01 -0.83 2.26
C ASP A 38 4.43 0.59 2.11
N ILE A 39 3.42 0.78 1.25
CA ILE A 39 2.80 2.10 1.05
C ILE A 39 2.06 2.59 2.31
N ALA A 40 1.47 1.68 3.09
CA ALA A 40 0.79 2.04 4.34
C ALA A 40 1.78 2.57 5.38
N GLU A 41 2.95 1.93 5.48
CA GLU A 41 4.03 2.39 6.34
C GLU A 41 4.62 3.73 5.86
N ASP A 42 4.81 3.90 4.55
CA ASP A 42 5.26 5.16 3.97
C ASP A 42 4.32 6.32 4.28
N ILE A 43 3.00 6.13 4.13
CA ILE A 43 1.99 7.14 4.48
C ILE A 43 2.07 7.51 5.96
N ARG A 44 2.22 6.51 6.85
CA ARG A 44 2.34 6.74 8.29
C ARG A 44 3.56 7.61 8.60
N PHE A 45 4.72 7.29 8.05
CA PHE A 45 5.94 8.06 8.29
C PHE A 45 5.91 9.45 7.65
N ILE A 46 5.39 9.60 6.44
CA ILE A 46 5.22 10.90 5.79
C ILE A 46 4.37 11.83 6.67
N ARG A 47 3.23 11.35 7.16
CA ARG A 47 2.36 12.12 8.07
C ARG A 47 3.08 12.50 9.36
N GLN A 48 3.83 11.55 9.95
CA GLN A 48 4.60 11.80 11.16
C GLN A 48 5.68 12.87 10.94
N TYR A 49 6.45 12.78 9.86
CA TYR A 49 7.52 13.74 9.58
C TYR A 49 6.97 15.14 9.28
N LEU A 50 5.90 15.23 8.49
CA LEU A 50 5.22 16.51 8.25
C LEU A 50 4.73 17.15 9.55
N LYS A 51 4.15 16.35 10.45
CA LYS A 51 3.72 16.80 11.78
C LYS A 51 4.90 17.37 12.58
N VAL A 52 5.98 16.60 12.75
CA VAL A 52 7.17 17.03 13.49
C VAL A 52 7.77 18.32 12.92
N ILE A 53 7.81 18.45 11.59
CA ILE A 53 8.35 19.65 10.92
C ILE A 53 7.42 20.86 11.15
N ALA A 54 6.11 20.68 11.12
CA ALA A 54 5.15 21.74 11.40
C ALA A 54 5.23 22.22 12.85
N GLU A 55 5.46 21.29 13.79
CA GLU A 55 5.56 21.54 15.23
C GLU A 55 6.96 22.00 15.70
N LYS A 56 7.85 22.39 14.77
CA LYS A 56 9.28 22.63 15.06
C LYS A 56 9.57 23.71 16.11
N GLU A 57 8.71 24.71 16.24
CA GLU A 57 8.81 25.78 17.26
C GLU A 57 7.78 25.62 18.38
N GLU A 58 6.95 24.57 18.33
CA GLU A 58 5.94 24.34 19.35
C GLU A 58 6.61 24.01 20.68
N ARG A 59 6.02 24.51 21.77
CA ARG A 59 6.56 24.37 23.12
C ARG A 59 5.52 23.79 24.06
N LEU A 60 5.99 22.94 24.96
CA LEU A 60 5.23 22.49 26.12
C LEU A 60 4.99 23.67 27.06
N SER A 61 4.07 23.50 28.02
CA SER A 61 3.80 24.50 29.07
C SER A 61 5.04 24.84 29.92
N THR A 62 6.03 23.96 29.96
CA THR A 62 7.33 24.17 30.62
C THR A 62 8.27 25.09 29.83
N GLY A 63 7.90 25.50 28.62
CA GLY A 63 8.72 26.30 27.71
C GLY A 63 9.72 25.47 26.87
N THR A 64 9.85 24.16 27.11
CA THR A 64 10.68 23.25 26.31
C THR A 64 10.04 22.98 24.94
N LEU A 65 10.84 22.84 23.88
CA LEU A 65 10.34 22.44 22.56
C LEU A 65 9.70 21.05 22.60
N VAL A 66 8.61 20.87 21.85
CA VAL A 66 7.92 19.56 21.70
C VAL A 66 8.84 18.54 21.03
N HIS A 67 9.61 18.97 20.03
CA HIS A 67 10.59 18.15 19.32
C HIS A 67 11.99 18.76 19.45
N SER A 68 13.03 17.93 19.57
CA SER A 68 14.40 18.43 19.53
C SER A 68 14.75 18.92 18.12
N ARG A 69 15.60 19.95 18.01
CA ARG A 69 16.04 20.49 16.71
C ARG A 69 16.68 19.41 15.82
N ALA A 70 17.52 18.57 16.40
CA ALA A 70 18.14 17.45 15.70
C ALA A 70 17.10 16.46 15.12
N TYR A 71 16.00 16.21 15.85
CA TYR A 71 14.95 15.34 15.36
C TYR A 71 14.11 15.98 14.24
N VAL A 72 13.83 17.28 14.34
CA VAL A 72 13.17 18.04 13.27
C VAL A 72 14.02 18.01 11.99
N GLU A 73 15.33 18.26 12.11
CA GLU A 73 16.27 18.20 10.99
C GLU A 73 16.35 16.80 10.36
N ALA A 74 16.39 15.76 11.20
CA ALA A 74 16.36 14.37 10.73
C ALA A 74 15.05 14.07 9.96
N CYS A 75 13.89 14.47 10.49
CA CYS A 75 12.59 14.31 9.82
C CYS A 75 12.55 15.04 8.48
N ALA A 76 13.08 16.28 8.41
CA ALA A 76 13.19 17.03 7.16
C ALA A 76 14.11 16.31 6.13
N GLY A 77 15.19 15.68 6.59
CA GLY A 77 16.07 14.87 5.75
C GLY A 77 15.50 13.50 5.35
N TRP A 78 14.60 12.91 6.14
CA TRP A 78 13.96 11.63 5.81
C TRP A 78 12.75 11.79 4.89
N LEU A 79 11.95 12.85 5.08
CA LEU A 79 10.73 13.12 4.33
C LEU A 79 10.88 12.94 2.80
N PRO A 80 11.82 13.59 2.09
CA PRO A 80 11.93 13.43 0.64
C PRO A 80 12.28 12.00 0.22
N ARG A 81 13.07 11.28 1.02
CA ARG A 81 13.42 9.87 0.75
C ARG A 81 12.22 8.96 0.93
N THR A 82 11.41 9.18 1.97
CA THR A 82 10.19 8.42 2.21
C THR A 82 9.12 8.72 1.16
N VAL A 83 8.97 9.98 0.74
CA VAL A 83 8.09 10.35 -0.38
C VAL A 83 8.53 9.68 -1.69
N ALA A 84 9.84 9.64 -1.98
CA ALA A 84 10.33 8.93 -3.16
C ALA A 84 10.03 7.42 -3.09
N ARG A 85 10.14 6.80 -1.91
CA ARG A 85 9.78 5.39 -1.70
C ARG A 85 8.27 5.17 -1.90
N TYR A 86 7.43 6.02 -1.31
CA TYR A 86 5.97 6.02 -1.50
C TYR A 86 5.60 6.07 -2.98
N LEU A 87 6.18 6.99 -3.75
CA LEU A 87 5.87 7.14 -5.18
C LEU A 87 6.29 5.90 -5.99
N ARG A 88 7.42 5.27 -5.64
CA ARG A 88 7.81 3.99 -6.27
C ARG A 88 6.83 2.87 -5.95
N ASN A 89 6.39 2.76 -4.70
CA ASN A 89 5.43 1.75 -4.28
C ASN A 89 4.06 1.96 -4.95
N LEU A 90 3.58 3.21 -5.00
CA LEU A 90 2.35 3.57 -5.71
C LEU A 90 2.41 3.20 -7.20
N ARG A 91 3.55 3.46 -7.83
CA ARG A 91 3.78 3.06 -9.23
C ARG A 91 3.76 1.53 -9.38
N ALA A 92 4.46 0.80 -8.53
CA ALA A 92 4.48 -0.66 -8.56
C ALA A 92 3.09 -1.27 -8.36
N ILE A 93 2.29 -0.73 -7.44
CA ILE A 93 0.88 -1.13 -7.24
C ILE A 93 0.10 -0.91 -8.53
N THR A 94 0.14 0.31 -9.09
CA THR A 94 -0.59 0.65 -10.32
C THR A 94 -0.19 -0.26 -11.49
N GLU A 95 1.10 -0.50 -11.68
CA GLU A 95 1.61 -1.38 -12.74
C GLU A 95 1.15 -2.83 -12.52
N CYS A 96 1.18 -3.32 -11.27
CA CYS A 96 0.68 -4.65 -10.95
C CYS A 96 -0.84 -4.78 -11.18
N GLU A 97 -1.63 -3.80 -10.78
CA GLU A 97 -3.09 -3.79 -10.96
C GLU A 97 -3.49 -3.77 -12.43
N LEU A 98 -2.77 -2.99 -13.26
CA LEU A 98 -2.95 -3.00 -14.71
C LEU A 98 -2.64 -4.38 -15.30
N ALA A 99 -1.53 -4.99 -14.90
CA ALA A 99 -1.14 -6.32 -15.37
C ALA A 99 -2.11 -7.42 -14.89
N MET A 100 -2.56 -7.36 -13.64
CA MET A 100 -3.55 -8.30 -13.08
C MET A 100 -4.90 -8.15 -13.79
N THR A 101 -5.34 -6.93 -14.05
CA THR A 101 -6.57 -6.65 -14.82
C THR A 101 -6.47 -7.22 -16.24
N ALA A 102 -5.37 -6.97 -16.94
CA ALA A 102 -5.14 -7.50 -18.29
C ALA A 102 -5.10 -9.03 -18.32
N ALA A 103 -4.63 -9.66 -17.24
CA ALA A 103 -4.60 -11.11 -17.08
C ALA A 103 -5.89 -11.71 -16.49
N GLY A 104 -6.91 -10.91 -16.17
CA GLY A 104 -8.13 -11.42 -15.51
C GLY A 104 -7.89 -11.98 -14.10
N ILE A 105 -6.82 -11.55 -13.42
CA ILE A 105 -6.51 -11.90 -12.04
C ILE A 105 -7.30 -10.96 -11.13
N SER A 106 -8.07 -11.54 -10.19
CA SER A 106 -8.80 -10.76 -9.19
C SER A 106 -7.87 -10.26 -8.09
N PHE A 107 -8.05 -9.02 -7.66
CA PHE A 107 -7.36 -8.39 -6.54
C PHE A 107 -8.32 -7.46 -5.79
N ALA A 108 -8.02 -7.17 -4.52
CA ALA A 108 -8.83 -6.27 -3.71
C ALA A 108 -8.69 -4.82 -4.23
N LYS A 109 -9.81 -4.18 -4.56
CA LYS A 109 -9.85 -2.80 -5.09
C LYS A 109 -10.04 -1.72 -4.02
N SER A 110 -10.26 -2.13 -2.77
CA SER A 110 -10.50 -1.26 -1.61
C SER A 110 -9.90 -1.89 -0.36
N SER A 111 -9.51 -1.06 0.61
CA SER A 111 -9.13 -1.49 1.95
C SER A 111 -10.25 -2.21 2.71
N ASP A 112 -11.53 -1.97 2.34
CA ASP A 112 -12.70 -2.66 2.94
C ASP A 112 -12.86 -4.10 2.47
N ALA A 113 -12.07 -4.53 1.47
CA ALA A 113 -12.10 -5.87 0.89
C ALA A 113 -10.95 -6.77 1.41
N TRP A 114 -10.29 -6.37 2.50
CA TRP A 114 -9.27 -7.16 3.20
C TRP A 114 -9.88 -7.96 4.36
#